data_AF-D8JB20-F1
#
_entry.id   AF-D8JB20-F1
#
_cell.length_a   1.000
_cell.length_b   1.000
_cell.length_c   1.000
_cell.angle_alpha   90.00
_cell.angle_beta   90.00
_cell.angle_gamma   90.00
#
_symmetry.space_group_name_H-M   'P 1'
#
loop_
_entity.id
_entity.type
_entity.pdbx_description
1 polymer ?
#
loop_
_entity_poly.entity_id
_entity_poly.type
_entity_poly.pdbx_seq_one_letter_code
_entity_poly.pdbx_strand_id
1 'polypeptide(L)'
;MLGDLLLPTYTPNVGGSDTRTNDPLAAYLTSIDRVNARFDEGEPGHGTTMNVTRAVDEVRTHHCERARAAFHALSTVDDSTPWNVARDLFGEMRGIHAKFGAGEAAAHLDRLAALDVVERTNRESICYRPCVENYPSDLNLTP
;
A
#
# COMPACT_ATOMS: atom_id res chain seq x y z
N MET A 1 21.67 -6.49 -7.55
CA MET A 1 21.13 -6.33 -6.18
C MET A 1 19.81 -5.59 -6.22
N LEU A 2 18.79 -6.13 -5.55
CA LEU A 2 17.45 -5.56 -5.42
C LEU A 2 17.33 -4.63 -4.19
N GLY A 3 18.23 -4.75 -3.20
CA GLY A 3 18.14 -4.02 -1.95
C GLY A 3 16.86 -4.37 -1.19
N ASP A 4 16.26 -3.40 -0.52
CA ASP A 4 14.98 -3.59 0.20
C ASP A 4 13.76 -3.32 -0.68
N LEU A 5 13.90 -3.30 -2.01
CA LEU A 5 12.77 -3.13 -2.92
C LEU A 5 11.91 -4.39 -3.01
N LEU A 6 12.53 -5.57 -3.00
CA LEU A 6 11.88 -6.87 -2.99
C LEU A 6 12.56 -7.74 -1.95
N LEU A 7 11.77 -8.34 -1.05
CA LEU A 7 12.26 -9.15 0.06
C LEU A 7 11.52 -10.49 0.09
N PRO A 8 12.19 -11.59 0.47
CA PRO A 8 11.62 -12.93 0.32
C PRO A 8 10.55 -13.27 1.36
N THR A 9 10.44 -12.51 2.45
CA THR A 9 9.61 -12.89 3.60
C THR A 9 8.47 -11.92 3.89
N TYR A 10 8.67 -10.63 3.64
CA TYR A 10 7.68 -9.59 3.93
C TYR A 10 7.77 -8.47 2.90
N THR A 11 6.67 -7.78 2.66
CA THR A 11 6.69 -6.58 1.82
C THR A 11 7.31 -5.42 2.58
N PRO A 12 8.19 -4.63 1.96
CA PRO A 12 8.68 -3.38 2.53
C PRO A 12 7.52 -2.44 2.87
N ASN A 13 7.65 -1.67 3.95
CA ASN A 13 6.63 -0.67 4.29
C ASN A 13 6.57 0.43 3.23
N VAL A 14 5.35 0.77 2.82
CA VAL A 14 5.09 1.87 1.90
C VAL A 14 4.47 3.04 2.67
N GLY A 15 4.98 4.27 2.45
CA GLY A 15 4.42 5.51 2.99
C GLY A 15 4.88 5.91 4.40
N GLY A 16 5.13 4.96 5.30
CA GLY A 16 5.53 5.29 6.68
C GLY A 16 6.99 5.75 6.83
N SER A 17 7.85 5.47 5.84
CA SER A 17 9.25 5.91 5.82
C SER A 17 9.40 7.39 5.46
N ASP A 18 8.76 7.86 4.37
CA ASP A 18 8.71 9.27 3.97
C ASP A 18 7.28 9.69 3.62
N THR A 19 6.62 10.34 4.58
CA THR A 19 5.22 10.80 4.48
C THR A 19 5.03 12.00 3.55
N ARG A 20 6.10 12.51 2.93
CA ARG A 20 6.03 13.61 1.94
C ARG A 20 5.93 13.09 0.51
N THR A 21 6.09 11.79 0.31
CA THR A 21 6.02 11.18 -1.02
C THR A 21 4.57 11.19 -1.49
N ASN A 22 4.32 11.77 -2.65
CA ASN A 22 3.00 11.70 -3.29
C ASN A 22 2.80 10.30 -3.89
N ASP A 23 1.65 9.68 -3.62
CA ASP A 23 1.28 8.31 -4.04
C ASP A 23 2.47 7.32 -3.93
N PRO A 24 2.95 7.06 -2.70
CA PRO A 24 4.13 6.22 -2.49
C PRO A 24 3.88 4.77 -2.96
N LEU A 25 2.64 4.31 -2.99
CA LEU A 25 2.28 2.98 -3.50
C LEU A 25 2.44 2.90 -5.01
N ALA A 26 1.97 3.90 -5.77
CA ALA A 26 2.24 3.99 -7.19
C ALA A 26 3.74 4.01 -7.51
N ALA A 27 4.51 4.80 -6.75
CA ALA A 27 5.97 4.89 -6.93
C ALA A 27 6.67 3.55 -6.68
N TYR A 28 6.26 2.83 -5.63
CA TYR A 28 6.76 1.50 -5.31
C TYR A 28 6.40 0.46 -6.38
N LEU A 29 5.13 0.37 -6.78
CA LEU A 29 4.66 -0.57 -7.82
C LEU A 29 5.34 -0.31 -9.18
N THR A 30 5.53 0.96 -9.54
CA THR A 30 6.29 1.34 -10.74
C THR A 30 7.75 0.88 -10.65
N SER A 31 8.34 0.92 -9.45
CA SER A 31 9.75 0.54 -9.25
C SER A 31 9.96 -0.96 -9.38
N ILE A 32 9.07 -1.78 -8.82
CA ILE A 32 9.15 -3.24 -8.95
C ILE A 32 8.91 -3.69 -10.40
N ASP A 33 8.07 -2.98 -11.18
CA ASP A 33 7.87 -3.27 -12.60
C ASP A 33 9.10 -3.04 -13.45
N ARG A 34 9.83 -1.94 -13.18
CA ARG A 34 11.09 -1.66 -13.87
C ARG A 34 12.13 -2.74 -13.62
N VAL A 35 12.12 -3.33 -12.43
CA VAL A 35 12.99 -4.46 -12.08
C VAL A 35 12.53 -5.74 -12.78
N ASN A 36 11.23 -6.05 -12.73
CA ASN A 36 10.64 -7.23 -13.39
C ASN A 36 10.89 -7.23 -14.90
N ALA A 37 10.84 -6.06 -15.55
CA ALA A 37 11.11 -5.93 -16.98
C ALA A 37 12.57 -6.17 -17.36
N ARG A 38 13.50 -6.24 -16.40
CA ARG A 38 14.95 -6.29 -16.65
C ARG A 38 15.64 -7.53 -16.10
N PHE A 39 15.07 -8.19 -15.10
CA PHE A 39 15.72 -9.28 -14.38
C PHE A 39 14.74 -10.40 -14.09
N ASP A 40 15.15 -11.65 -14.35
CA ASP A 40 14.40 -12.85 -13.99
C ASP A 40 14.71 -13.31 -12.55
N GLU A 41 15.92 -13.03 -12.07
CA GLU A 41 16.41 -13.33 -10.72
C GLU A 41 17.08 -12.12 -10.08
N GLY A 42 17.05 -12.04 -8.75
CA GLY A 42 17.75 -10.98 -8.04
C GLY A 42 18.08 -11.30 -6.60
N GLU A 43 19.14 -10.63 -6.11
CA GLU A 43 19.64 -10.74 -4.74
C GLU A 43 19.06 -9.61 -3.89
N PRO A 44 18.18 -9.91 -2.91
CA PRO A 44 17.65 -8.91 -1.98
C PRO A 44 18.73 -8.38 -1.04
N GLY A 45 18.45 -7.26 -0.38
CA GLY A 45 19.32 -6.74 0.70
C GLY A 45 19.47 -7.74 1.84
N HIS A 46 18.47 -8.61 2.04
CA HIS A 46 18.44 -9.63 3.07
C HIS A 46 17.72 -10.89 2.56
N GLY A 47 18.26 -12.07 2.88
CA GLY A 47 17.70 -13.37 2.48
C GLY A 47 18.45 -14.02 1.31
N THR A 48 17.75 -14.85 0.53
CA THR A 48 18.32 -15.60 -0.61
C THR A 48 17.91 -15.02 -1.95
N THR A 49 18.66 -15.34 -3.01
CA THR A 49 18.26 -15.08 -4.39
C THR A 49 16.83 -15.56 -4.64
N MET A 50 16.08 -14.74 -5.38
CA MET A 50 14.67 -14.98 -5.66
C MET A 50 14.36 -14.80 -7.14
N ASN A 51 13.30 -15.46 -7.59
CA ASN A 51 12.69 -15.19 -8.88
C ASN A 51 11.93 -13.85 -8.80
N VAL A 52 12.31 -12.90 -9.63
CA VAL A 52 11.79 -11.52 -9.57
C VAL A 52 10.32 -11.48 -9.96
N THR A 53 9.93 -12.14 -11.05
CA THR A 53 8.54 -12.13 -11.52
C THR A 53 7.59 -12.67 -10.46
N ARG A 54 7.93 -13.81 -9.86
CA ARG A 54 7.17 -14.38 -8.76
C ARG A 54 7.07 -13.41 -7.58
N ALA A 55 8.18 -12.80 -7.17
CA ALA A 55 8.19 -11.86 -6.05
C ALA A 55 7.32 -10.62 -6.35
N VAL A 56 7.34 -10.11 -7.58
CA VAL A 56 6.49 -9.00 -8.01
C VAL A 56 5.02 -9.38 -7.99
N ASP A 57 4.65 -10.56 -8.47
CA ASP A 57 3.26 -11.04 -8.44
C ASP A 57 2.74 -11.22 -7.01
N GLU A 58 3.57 -11.75 -6.11
CA GLU A 58 3.25 -11.88 -4.69
C GLU A 58 3.05 -10.49 -4.04
N VAL A 59 3.93 -9.52 -4.31
CA VAL A 59 3.80 -8.13 -3.82
C VAL A 59 2.54 -7.45 -4.35
N ARG A 60 2.22 -7.63 -5.64
CA ARG A 60 1.01 -7.08 -6.26
C ARG A 60 -0.25 -7.63 -5.62
N THR A 61 -0.32 -8.94 -5.47
CA THR A 61 -1.42 -9.63 -4.79
C THR A 61 -1.61 -9.08 -3.38
N HIS A 62 -0.51 -8.97 -2.63
CA HIS A 62 -0.52 -8.44 -1.28
C HIS A 62 -1.08 -7.01 -1.19
N HIS A 63 -0.63 -6.10 -2.06
CA HIS A 63 -1.13 -4.72 -2.05
C HIS A 63 -2.58 -4.61 -2.53
N CYS A 64 -3.02 -5.45 -3.47
CA CYS A 64 -4.43 -5.53 -3.88
C CYS A 64 -5.33 -5.97 -2.72
N GLU A 65 -4.93 -6.99 -1.96
CA GLU A 65 -5.66 -7.45 -0.77
C GLU A 65 -5.71 -6.35 0.31
N ARG A 66 -4.58 -5.66 0.54
CA ARG A 66 -4.49 -4.58 1.53
C ARG A 66 -5.32 -3.36 1.14
N ALA A 67 -5.32 -2.96 -0.14
CA ALA A 67 -6.18 -1.88 -0.64
C ALA A 67 -7.67 -2.22 -0.49
N ARG A 68 -8.04 -3.47 -0.81
CA ARG A 68 -9.41 -3.96 -0.60
C ARG A 68 -9.81 -3.92 0.87
N ALA A 69 -8.94 -4.35 1.78
CA ALA A 69 -9.20 -4.29 3.21
C ALA A 69 -9.32 -2.84 3.72
N ALA A 70 -8.47 -1.92 3.24
CA ALA A 70 -8.55 -0.50 3.58
C ALA A 70 -9.88 0.13 3.12
N PHE A 71 -10.35 -0.21 1.92
CA PHE A 71 -11.66 0.22 1.43
C PHE A 71 -12.80 -0.31 2.32
N HIS A 72 -12.77 -1.60 2.69
CA HIS A 72 -13.81 -2.19 3.53
C HIS A 72 -13.85 -1.58 4.94
N ALA A 73 -12.70 -1.17 5.48
CA ALA A 73 -12.66 -0.42 6.74
C ALA A 73 -13.38 0.93 6.61
N LEU A 74 -13.32 1.58 5.44
CA LEU A 74 -14.06 2.81 5.16
C LEU A 74 -15.55 2.58 4.91
N SER A 75 -15.96 1.49 4.26
CA SER A 75 -17.36 1.27 3.87
C SER A 75 -18.32 1.05 5.05
N THR A 76 -17.80 0.93 6.27
CA THR A 76 -18.60 0.76 7.50
C THR A 76 -18.90 2.08 8.22
N VAL A 77 -18.35 3.20 7.73
CA VAL A 77 -18.45 4.53 8.34
C VAL A 77 -18.60 5.62 7.26
N ASP A 78 -19.03 6.82 7.62
CA ASP A 78 -19.19 7.93 6.65
C ASP A 78 -17.85 8.44 6.13
N ASP A 79 -16.89 8.62 7.03
CA ASP A 79 -15.50 8.94 6.73
C ASP A 79 -14.56 8.37 7.82
N SER A 80 -13.28 8.22 7.50
CA SER A 80 -12.29 7.78 8.47
C SER A 80 -10.90 8.34 8.20
N THR A 81 -10.10 8.44 9.26
CA THR A 81 -8.70 8.85 9.18
C THR A 81 -7.81 7.64 8.85
N PRO A 82 -6.62 7.84 8.25
CA PRO A 82 -5.65 6.77 8.07
C PRO A 82 -5.29 6.03 9.37
N TRP A 83 -5.31 6.73 10.51
CA TRP A 83 -5.08 6.13 11.82
C TRP A 83 -6.13 5.08 12.19
N ASN A 84 -7.40 5.41 12.00
CA ASN A 84 -8.50 4.48 12.30
C ASN A 84 -8.47 3.28 11.36
N VAL A 85 -8.27 3.51 10.06
CA VAL A 85 -8.11 2.41 9.08
C VAL A 85 -6.91 1.52 9.45
N ALA A 86 -5.79 2.11 9.84
CA ALA A 86 -4.63 1.33 10.28
C ALA A 86 -4.90 0.49 11.53
N ARG A 87 -5.73 0.98 12.47
CA ARG A 87 -6.14 0.19 13.65
C ARG A 87 -7.02 -1.00 13.28
N ASP A 88 -7.88 -0.85 12.29
CA ASP A 88 -8.72 -1.96 11.82
C ASP A 88 -7.90 -3.00 11.07
N LEU A 89 -6.89 -2.58 10.30
CA LEU A 89 -6.00 -3.47 9.54
C LEU A 89 -4.97 -4.19 10.41
N PHE A 90 -4.37 -3.49 11.37
CA PHE A 90 -3.17 -3.95 12.08
C PHE A 90 -3.37 -4.13 13.60
N GLY A 91 -4.54 -3.77 14.13
CA GLY A 91 -4.84 -3.83 15.56
C GLY A 91 -4.15 -2.73 16.37
N GLU A 92 -3.76 -3.06 17.61
CA GLU A 92 -3.09 -2.10 18.48
C GLU A 92 -1.63 -1.88 18.04
N MET A 93 -1.30 -0.64 17.66
CA MET A 93 0.03 -0.26 17.23
C MET A 93 0.69 0.68 18.24
N ARG A 94 1.97 0.45 18.55
CA ARG A 94 2.76 1.27 19.47
C ARG A 94 4.14 1.59 18.89
N GLY A 95 4.74 2.67 19.36
CA GLY A 95 6.08 3.09 18.94
C GLY A 95 6.18 3.27 17.43
N ILE A 96 7.19 2.67 16.81
CA ILE A 96 7.42 2.81 15.36
C ILE A 96 6.31 2.20 14.50
N HIS A 97 5.64 1.15 14.99
CA HIS A 97 4.53 0.52 14.25
C HIS A 97 3.33 1.46 14.09
N ALA A 98 3.12 2.39 15.03
CA ALA A 98 2.07 3.40 14.91
C ALA A 98 2.33 4.32 13.71
N LYS A 99 3.60 4.73 13.50
CA LYS A 99 4.01 5.52 12.34
C LYS A 99 3.87 4.71 11.04
N PHE A 100 4.41 3.49 11.01
CA PHE A 100 4.41 2.68 9.80
C PHE A 100 3.01 2.22 9.39
N GLY A 101 2.18 1.78 10.34
CA GLY A 101 0.82 1.37 10.04
C GLY A 101 -0.05 2.52 9.55
N ALA A 102 0.01 3.69 10.21
CA ALA A 102 -0.73 4.87 9.76
C ALA A 102 -0.26 5.37 8.38
N GLY A 103 1.06 5.40 8.15
CA GLY A 103 1.64 5.78 6.86
C GLY A 103 1.28 4.81 5.74
N GLU A 104 1.16 3.52 6.06
CA GLU A 104 0.79 2.52 5.08
C GLU A 104 -0.70 2.53 4.74
N ALA A 105 -1.57 2.73 5.73
CA ALA A 105 -2.98 2.98 5.47
C ALA A 105 -3.16 4.24 4.62
N ALA A 106 -2.45 5.33 4.94
CA ALA A 106 -2.49 6.56 4.14
C ALA A 106 -2.04 6.31 2.70
N ALA A 107 -0.94 5.57 2.48
CA ALA A 107 -0.45 5.23 1.14
C ALA A 107 -1.49 4.49 0.29
N HIS A 108 -2.22 3.53 0.87
CA HIS A 108 -3.27 2.80 0.17
C HIS A 108 -4.48 3.68 -0.11
N LEU A 109 -4.89 4.50 0.86
CA LEU A 109 -6.02 5.42 0.70
C LEU A 109 -5.74 6.51 -0.34
N ASP A 110 -4.53 7.06 -0.37
CA ASP A 110 -4.09 8.00 -1.40
C ASP A 110 -4.11 7.36 -2.79
N ARG A 111 -3.66 6.09 -2.91
CA ARG A 111 -3.72 5.38 -4.18
C ARG A 111 -5.16 5.14 -4.64
N LEU A 112 -6.04 4.74 -3.73
CA LEU A 112 -7.47 4.59 -4.02
C LEU A 112 -8.12 5.93 -4.40
N ALA A 113 -7.67 7.03 -3.80
CA ALA A 113 -8.14 8.37 -4.14
C ALA A 113 -7.69 8.80 -5.53
N ALA A 114 -6.45 8.47 -5.92
CA ALA A 114 -5.93 8.71 -7.27
C ALA A 114 -6.65 7.86 -8.35
N LEU A 115 -7.37 6.82 -7.95
CA LEU A 115 -8.17 5.94 -8.80
C LEU A 115 -9.67 6.23 -8.70
N ASP A 116 -10.07 7.34 -8.07
CA ASP A 116 -11.46 7.78 -7.86
C ASP A 116 -12.35 6.78 -7.10
N VAL A 117 -11.75 5.83 -6.36
CA VAL A 117 -12.47 4.83 -5.55
C VAL A 117 -12.90 5.42 -4.20
N VAL A 118 -12.10 6.31 -3.65
CA VAL A 118 -12.37 7.06 -2.42
C VAL A 118 -12.08 8.54 -2.64
N GLU A 119 -12.65 9.41 -1.83
CA GLU A 119 -12.36 10.84 -1.86
C GLU A 119 -11.58 11.22 -0.59
N ARG A 120 -10.48 11.95 -0.79
CA ARG A 120 -9.74 12.58 0.31
C ARG A 120 -10.37 13.92 0.66
N THR A 121 -10.75 14.08 1.93
CA THR A 121 -11.31 15.32 2.46
C THR A 121 -10.39 15.89 3.55
N ASN A 122 -10.25 17.21 3.59
CA ASN A 122 -9.51 17.92 4.63
C ASN A 122 -10.50 18.71 5.48
N ARG A 123 -10.74 18.24 6.71
CA ARG A 123 -11.49 18.98 7.73
C ARG A 123 -10.50 19.48 8.78
N GLU A 124 -10.67 19.11 10.05
CA GLU A 124 -9.66 19.29 11.10
C GLU A 124 -8.49 18.32 10.95
N SER A 125 -8.72 17.18 10.30
CA SER A 125 -7.73 16.18 9.93
C SER A 125 -8.04 15.63 8.52
N ILE A 126 -7.11 14.85 7.97
CA ILE A 126 -7.29 14.16 6.70
C ILE A 126 -8.22 12.97 6.93
N CYS A 127 -9.33 12.95 6.21
CA CYS A 127 -10.28 11.83 6.19
C CYS A 127 -10.49 11.32 4.76
N TYR A 128 -10.93 10.08 4.65
CA TYR A 128 -11.30 9.45 3.38
C TYR A 128 -12.70 8.90 3.47
N ARG A 129 -13.44 8.95 2.36
CA ARG A 129 -14.77 8.35 2.24
C ARG A 129 -14.92 7.60 0.91
N PRO A 130 -15.68 6.50 0.85
CA PRO A 130 -15.94 5.79 -0.40
C PRO A 130 -16.67 6.67 -1.44
N CYS A 131 -16.23 6.62 -2.70
CA CYS A 131 -16.96 7.21 -3.85
C CYS A 131 -17.85 6.18 -4.54
N VAL A 132 -17.58 4.89 -4.31
CA VAL A 132 -18.29 3.75 -4.90
C VAL A 132 -18.89 2.89 -3.80
N GLU A 133 -19.99 2.19 -4.11
CA GLU A 133 -20.67 1.30 -3.17
C GLU A 133 -19.85 0.03 -2.87
N ASN A 134 -19.14 -0.49 -3.88
CA ASN A 134 -18.39 -1.73 -3.79
C ASN A 134 -16.98 -1.57 -4.34
N TYR A 135 -16.02 -2.28 -3.75
CA TYR A 135 -14.65 -2.33 -4.24
C TYR A 135 -14.60 -2.91 -5.67
N PRO A 136 -14.02 -2.20 -6.67
CA PRO A 136 -13.99 -2.70 -8.04
C PRO A 136 -13.17 -3.98 -8.17
N SER A 137 -13.73 -5.00 -8.84
CA SER A 137 -13.10 -6.32 -8.96
C SER A 137 -11.88 -6.35 -9.87
N ASP A 138 -11.77 -5.40 -10.79
CA ASP A 138 -10.73 -5.25 -11.81
C ASP A 138 -9.77 -4.07 -11.51
N LEU A 139 -9.78 -3.56 -10.27
CA LEU A 139 -8.94 -2.43 -9.89
C LEU A 139 -7.45 -2.77 -10.04
N ASN A 140 -6.76 -2.02 -10.90
CA ASN A 140 -5.31 -2.08 -11.02
C ASN A 140 -4.66 -0.96 -10.20
N LEU A 141 -3.89 -1.35 -9.18
CA LEU A 141 -3.15 -0.39 -8.35
C LEU A 141 -1.90 0.17 -9.04
N THR A 142 -1.48 -0.37 -10.17
CA THR A 142 -0.32 0.15 -10.91
C THR A 142 -0.73 1.33 -11.79
N PRO A 143 0.06 2.42 -11.85
CA PRO A 143 -0.15 3.53 -12.78
C PRO A 143 0.00 3.15 -14.25
#